data_AF-A0AAU5N7Y0-F1
#
_entry.id   AF-A0AAU5N7Y0-F1
#
_cell.length_a   1.000
_cell.length_b   1.000
_cell.length_c   1.000
_cell.angle_alpha   90.00
_cell.angle_beta   90.00
_cell.angle_gamma   90.00
#
_symmetry.space_group_name_H-M   'P 1'
#
loop_
_entity.id
_entity.type
_entity.pdbx_description
1 polymer ?
#
loop_
_entity_poly.entity_id
_entity_poly.type
_entity_poly.pdbx_seq_one_letter_code
_entity_poly.pdbx_strand_id
1 'polypeptide(L)' 'MCSARLDWLAVEVMKELPREAYGAVQQLFAEVAGRPDWWPAPGGEEAAEAFGSECWIVYVAYLDGIEVHDIGWLS' A
#
# COMPACT_ATOMS: atom_id res chain seq x y z
N MET A 1 2.85 16.81 -5.79
CA MET A 1 3.53 15.51 -6.02
C MET A 1 3.28 14.70 -4.77
N CYS A 2 2.52 13.61 -4.88
CA CYS A 2 2.23 12.72 -3.75
C CYS A 2 3.39 11.74 -3.57
N SER A 3 3.92 11.65 -2.35
CA SER A 3 4.94 10.70 -1.93
C SER A 3 4.26 9.40 -1.52
N ALA A 4 4.89 8.26 -1.75
CA ALA A 4 4.41 6.98 -1.24
C ALA A 4 5.60 6.26 -0.60
N ARG A 5 5.43 5.78 0.63
CA ARG A 5 6.48 5.18 1.46
C ARG A 5 6.05 3.77 1.89
N LEU A 6 7.04 2.94 2.17
CA LEU A 6 6.84 1.63 2.78
C LEU A 6 7.41 1.71 4.20
N ASP A 7 6.65 1.25 5.18
CA ASP A 7 7.17 0.94 6.51
C ASP A 7 8.25 -0.15 6.37
N TRP A 8 9.18 -0.21 7.32
CA TRP A 8 10.21 -1.24 7.44
C TRP A 8 9.65 -2.65 7.27
N LEU A 9 8.50 -2.95 7.90
CA LEU A 9 7.88 -4.27 7.80
C LEU A 9 7.40 -4.56 6.36
N ALA A 10 6.75 -3.58 5.72
CA ALA A 10 6.32 -3.69 4.33
C ALA A 10 7.51 -3.83 3.36
N VAL A 11 8.65 -3.20 3.65
CA VAL A 11 9.89 -3.40 2.87
C VAL A 11 10.38 -4.84 2.96
N GLU A 12 10.38 -5.45 4.16
CA GLU A 12 10.78 -6.85 4.31
C GLU A 12 9.79 -7.80 3.60
N VAL A 13 8.48 -7.55 3.73
CA VAL A 13 7.46 -8.34 3.02
C VAL A 13 7.64 -8.25 1.50
N MET A 14 7.93 -7.06 0.97
CA MET A 14 8.20 -6.88 -0.46
C MET A 14 9.40 -7.70 -0.98
N LYS A 15 10.37 -8.06 -0.13
CA LYS A 15 11.51 -8.92 -0.49
C LYS A 15 11.15 -10.40 -0.54
N GLU A 16 10.15 -10.81 0.22
CA GLU A 16 9.70 -12.20 0.32
C GLU A 16 8.62 -12.55 -0.70
N LEU A 17 8.04 -11.54 -1.36
CA LEU A 17 7.01 -11.72 -2.37
C LEU A 17 7.47 -12.67 -3.49
N PRO A 18 6.67 -13.71 -3.82
CA PRO A 18 6.80 -14.44 -5.07
C PRO A 18 6.70 -13.48 -6.25
N ARG A 19 7.35 -13.83 -7.37
CA ARG A 19 7.44 -12.95 -8.55
C ARG A 19 6.06 -12.61 -9.12
N GLU A 20 5.13 -13.56 -9.05
CA GLU A 20 3.73 -13.42 -9.44
C GLU A 20 2.98 -12.39 -8.59
N ALA A 21 3.17 -12.40 -7.27
CA ALA A 21 2.52 -11.48 -6.34
C ALA A 21 3.12 -10.07 -6.39
N TYR A 22 4.44 -9.97 -6.67
CA TYR A 22 5.15 -8.70 -6.72
C TYR A 22 4.52 -7.70 -7.70
N GLY A 23 4.15 -8.16 -8.91
CA GLY A 23 3.53 -7.31 -9.93
C GLY A 23 2.16 -6.78 -9.50
N ALA A 24 1.32 -7.64 -8.91
CA ALA A 24 0.00 -7.26 -8.44
C ALA A 24 0.07 -6.24 -7.30
N VAL A 25 0.97 -6.45 -6.33
CA VAL A 25 1.19 -5.51 -5.22
C VAL A 25 1.70 -4.16 -5.73
N GLN A 26 2.65 -4.14 -6.67
CA GLN A 26 3.12 -2.88 -7.25
C GLN A 26 2.01 -2.12 -7.99
N GLN A 27 1.15 -2.84 -8.73
CA GLN A 27 0.04 -2.23 -9.44
C GLN A 27 -0.97 -1.61 -8.47
N LEU A 28 -1.35 -2.35 -7.42
CA LEU A 28 -2.26 -1.85 -6.39
C LEU A 28 -1.69 -0.63 -5.67
N PHE A 29 -0.40 -0.66 -5.31
CA PHE A 29 0.28 0.47 -4.70
C PHE A 29 0.27 1.71 -5.60
N ALA A 30 0.59 1.55 -6.89
CA ALA A 30 0.56 2.65 -7.85
C ALA A 30 -0.85 3.23 -8.04
N GLU A 31 -1.88 2.38 -8.03
CA GLU A 31 -3.27 2.81 -8.12
C GLU A 31 -3.69 3.63 -6.90
N VAL A 32 -3.43 3.13 -5.69
CA VAL A 32 -3.77 3.84 -4.45
C VAL A 32 -2.99 5.15 -4.36
N ALA A 33 -1.69 5.14 -4.62
CA ALA A 33 -0.86 6.36 -4.62
C ALA A 33 -1.30 7.39 -5.66
N GLY A 34 -1.94 6.95 -6.75
CA GLY A 34 -2.48 7.80 -7.81
C GLY A 34 -3.85 8.39 -7.54
N ARG A 35 -4.53 7.98 -6.46
CA ARG A 35 -5.90 8.42 -6.13
C ARG A 35 -6.03 8.96 -4.70
N PRO A 36 -5.57 10.20 -4.45
CA PRO A 36 -5.66 10.82 -3.13
C PRO A 36 -7.08 11.01 -2.59
N ASP A 37 -8.08 10.99 -3.46
CA ASP A 37 -9.50 11.03 -3.12
C ASP A 37 -9.99 9.75 -2.41
N TRP A 38 -9.22 8.66 -2.48
CA TRP A 38 -9.53 7.39 -1.78
C TRP A 38 -8.87 7.29 -0.42
N TRP A 39 -7.95 8.21 -0.11
CA TRP A 39 -7.16 8.11 1.10
C TRP A 39 -8.01 8.44 2.33
N PRO A 40 -7.73 7.80 3.48
CA PRO A 40 -8.30 8.24 4.75
C PRO A 40 -7.84 9.66 5.09
N ALA A 41 -8.50 10.28 6.07
CA ALA A 41 -8.11 11.62 6.51
C ALA A 41 -6.63 11.64 6.97
N PRO A 42 -5.79 12.55 6.44
CA PRO A 42 -4.37 12.59 6.80
C PRO A 42 -4.14 12.84 8.29
N GLY A 43 -3.18 12.11 8.88
CA GLY A 43 -2.75 12.31 10.27
C GLY A 43 -3.72 11.80 11.34
N GLY A 44 -4.73 10.99 10.96
CA GLY A 44 -5.57 10.25 11.88
C GLY A 44 -4.99 8.88 12.28
N GLU A 45 -5.65 8.19 13.20
CA GLU A 45 -5.34 6.77 13.57
C GLU A 45 -5.96 5.77 12.58
N GLU A 46 -6.66 6.24 11.56
CA GLU A 46 -7.38 5.41 10.60
C GLU A 46 -6.44 4.82 9.55
N ALA A 47 -6.25 3.50 9.62
CA ALA A 47 -5.70 2.73 8.52
C ALA A 47 -6.81 2.40 7.51
N ALA A 48 -6.46 2.41 6.22
CA ALA A 48 -7.29 1.97 5.13
C ALA A 48 -6.77 0.66 4.53
N GLU A 49 -7.69 -0.14 4.02
CA GLU A 49 -7.40 -1.36 3.26
C GLU A 49 -7.72 -1.12 1.79
N ALA A 50 -6.81 -1.52 0.91
CA ALA A 50 -7.07 -1.58 -0.52
C ALA A 50 -6.87 -3.01 -1.02
N PHE A 51 -7.73 -3.43 -1.94
CA PHE A 51 -7.76 -4.78 -2.48
C PHE A 51 -7.54 -4.75 -3.99
N GLY A 52 -6.54 -5.50 -4.44
CA GLY A 52 -6.34 -5.88 -5.83
C GLY A 52 -7.01 -7.23 -6.11
N SER A 53 -6.82 -7.74 -7.32
CA SER A 53 -7.36 -9.05 -7.70
C SER A 53 -6.77 -10.23 -6.92
N GLU A 54 -5.50 -10.12 -6.54
CA GLU A 54 -4.73 -11.22 -5.91
C GLU A 54 -3.89 -10.75 -4.71
N CYS A 55 -4.10 -9.52 -4.26
CA CYS A 55 -3.35 -8.93 -3.16
C CYS A 55 -4.16 -7.86 -2.43
N TRP A 56 -3.66 -7.45 -1.28
CA TRP A 56 -4.19 -6.33 -0.52
C TRP A 56 -3.05 -5.58 0.18
N ILE A 57 -3.29 -4.32 0.52
CA ILE A 57 -2.39 -3.49 1.33
C ILE A 57 -3.18 -2.78 2.43
N VAL A 58 -2.54 -2.62 3.60
CA VAL A 58 -2.99 -1.73 4.68
C VAL A 58 -2.08 -0.52 4.70
N TYR A 59 -2.67 0.67 4.70
CA TYR A 59 -1.93 1.92 4.62
C TYR A 59 -2.57 3.05 5.44
N VAL A 60 -1.75 4.02 5.82
CA VAL A 60 -2.19 5.30 6.41
C VAL A 60 -1.87 6.45 5.47
N ALA A 61 -2.57 7.56 5.65
CA ALA A 61 -2.36 8.78 4.86
C ALA A 61 -1.72 9.90 5.68
N TYR A 62 -0.84 10.63 5.02
CA TYR A 62 -0.22 11.87 5.46
C TYR A 62 -0.52 12.98 4.47
N LEU A 63 -0.24 14.23 4.85
CA LEU A 63 -0.48 15.40 3.99
C LEU A 63 0.28 15.32 2.66
N ASP A 64 1.43 14.65 2.65
CA ASP A 64 2.30 14.53 1.49
C ASP A 64 2.24 13.15 0.85
N GLY A 65 1.45 12.19 1.34
CA GLY A 65 1.57 10.82 0.87
C GLY A 65 0.83 9.73 1.62
N ILE A 66 1.17 8.49 1.30
CA ILE A 66 0.74 7.29 2.03
C ILE A 66 1.93 6.49 2.56
N GLU A 67 1.71 5.72 3.60
CA GLU A 67 2.63 4.72 4.12
C GLU A 67 1.91 3.38 4.22
N VAL A 68 2.48 2.35 3.60
CA VAL A 68 1.95 0.98 3.68
C VAL A 68 2.60 0.27 4.86
N HIS A 69 1.77 -0.29 5.73
CA HIS A 69 2.18 -1.04 6.92
C HIS A 69 2.16 -2.54 6.71
N ASP A 70 1.22 -3.05 5.90
CA ASP A 70 1.05 -4.49 5.69
C ASP A 70 0.63 -4.80 4.26
N ILE A 71 1.02 -5.99 3.79
CA ILE A 71 0.83 -6.47 2.43
C ILE A 71 0.49 -7.96 2.50
N GLY A 72 -0.61 -8.36 1.88
CA GLY A 72 -0.95 -9.77 1.69
C GLY A 72 -1.23 -10.12 0.23
N TRP A 73 -1.12 -11.40 -0.09
CA TRP A 73 -1.40 -11.95 -1.41
C TRP A 73 -2.00 -13.34 -1.32
N LEU A 74 -2.67 -13.75 -2.40
CA LEU A 74 -3.14 -15.12 -2.56
C LEU A 74 -1.97 -16.00 -3.01
N SER A 75 -1.74 -17.11 -2.31
CA SER A 75 -0.73 -18.13 -2.63
C SER A 75 -1.30 -19.26 -3.47
#